data_AF-A0A432ILB9-F1
#
_entry.id   AF-A0A432ILB9-F1
#
_cell.length_a   1.000
_cell.length_b   1.000
_cell.length_c   1.000
_cell.angle_alpha   90.00
_cell.angle_beta   90.00
_cell.angle_gamma   90.00
#
_symmetry.space_group_name_H-M   'P 1'
#
loop_
_entity.id
_entity.type
_entity.pdbx_description
1 polymer ?
#
loop_
_entity_poly.entity_id
_entity_poly.type
_entity_poly.pdbx_seq_one_letter_code
_entity_poly.pdbx_strand_id
1 'polypeptide(L)' 'FIRAEIYSIADMEQYKSEKAIREAGKLRIEGKDYIMQDADVCHFLFNV' A
#
# COMPACT_ATOMS: atom_id res chain seq x y z
N PHE A 1 10.17 13.42 4.80
CA PHE A 1 10.41 12.08 4.24
C PHE A 1 9.07 11.55 3.79
N ILE A 2 8.89 11.27 2.50
CA ILE A 2 7.61 10.77 1.98
C ILE A 2 7.55 9.28 2.32
N ARG A 3 6.46 8.86 2.96
CA ARG A 3 6.17 7.43 3.20
C ARG A 3 5.09 7.03 2.21
N ALA A 4 5.16 5.83 1.64
CA ALA A 4 4.12 5.32 0.77
C ALA A 4 3.47 4.11 1.41
N GLU A 5 2.15 4.11 1.53
CA GLU A 5 1.39 2.89 1.84
C GLU A 5 1.18 2.15 0.53
N ILE A 6 1.62 0.89 0.45
CA ILE A 6 1.64 0.09 -0.77
C ILE A 6 0.91 -1.22 -0.51
N TYR A 7 0.00 -1.56 -1.41
CA TYR A 7 -0.73 -2.83 -1.43
C TYR A 7 -1.05 -3.22 -2.87
N SER A 8 -1.22 -4.51 -3.13
CA SER A 8 -1.46 -4.99 -4.50
C SER A 8 -2.96 -4.97 -4.84
N ILE A 9 -3.29 -4.84 -6.12
CA ILE A 9 -4.69 -4.90 -6.61
C ILE A 9 -5.38 -6.20 -6.20
N ALA A 10 -4.65 -7.32 -6.18
CA ALA A 10 -5.18 -8.61 -5.73
C ALA A 10 -5.69 -8.56 -4.27
N ASP A 11 -4.97 -7.86 -3.39
CA ASP A 11 -5.43 -7.65 -2.01
C ASP A 11 -6.65 -6.72 -1.98
N MET A 12 -6.73 -5.74 -2.88
CA MET A 12 -7.92 -4.89 -3.02
C MET A 12 -9.16 -5.67 -3.47
N GLU A 13 -9.02 -6.59 -4.43
CA GLU A 13 -10.11 -7.47 -4.87
C GLU A 13 -10.54 -8.45 -3.77
N GLN A 14 -9.59 -8.97 -2.99
CA GLN A 14 -9.87 -9.93 -1.93
C GLN A 14 -10.53 -9.28 -0.70
N TYR A 15 -10.03 -8.13 -0.25
CA TYR A 15 -10.45 -7.49 1.00
C TYR A 15 -11.48 -6.36 0.80
N LYS A 16 -11.72 -5.93 -0.46
CA LYS A 16 -12.76 -4.95 -0.89
C LYS A 16 -12.70 -3.56 -0.24
N SER A 17 -11.78 -3.31 0.68
CA SER A 17 -11.66 -2.07 1.43
C SER A 17 -10.26 -1.91 2.01
N GLU A 18 -9.72 -0.69 1.97
CA GLU A 18 -8.37 -0.38 2.50
C GLU A 18 -8.23 -0.70 3.99
N LYS A 19 -9.30 -0.49 4.77
CA LYS A 19 -9.34 -0.91 6.18
C LYS A 19 -9.13 -2.41 6.35
N ALA A 20 -9.78 -3.23 5.52
CA ALA A 20 -9.66 -4.68 5.59
C ALA A 20 -8.27 -5.16 5.15
N ILE A 21 -7.64 -4.51 4.17
CA ILE A 21 -6.24 -4.77 3.78
C ILE A 21 -5.28 -4.45 4.93
N ARG A 22 -5.52 -3.34 5.64
CA ARG A 22 -4.76 -2.94 6.82
C ARG A 22 -4.95 -3.91 7.98
N GLU A 23 -6.17 -4.34 8.27
CA GLU A 23 -6.48 -5.33 9.30
C GLU A 23 -5.93 -6.73 8.96
N ALA A 24 -5.87 -7.07 7.68
CA ALA A 24 -5.24 -8.29 7.18
C ALA A 24 -3.70 -8.23 7.20
N GLY A 25 -3.09 -7.09 7.57
CA GLY A 25 -1.64 -6.93 7.60
C GLY A 25 -0.96 -6.92 6.23
N LYS A 26 -1.73 -6.71 5.15
CA LYS A 26 -1.25 -6.68 3.76
C LYS A 26 -0.79 -5.29 3.30
N LEU A 27 -1.20 -4.25 4.02
CA LEU A 27 -0.81 -2.87 3.76
C LEU A 27 0.61 -2.63 4.28
N ARG A 28 1.54 -2.36 3.36
CA ARG A 28 2.96 -2.16 3.65
C ARG A 28 3.29 -0.68 3.62
N ILE A 29 4.19 -0.23 4.49
CA ILE A 29 4.69 1.15 4.47
C ILE A 29 6.11 1.11 3.97
N GLU A 30 6.30 1.64 2.77
CA GLU A 30 7.56 1.59 2.06
C GLU A 30 8.16 3.01 1.92
N GLY A 31 9.48 3.04 1.83
CA GLY A 31 10.27 4.26 1.73
C GLY A 31 10.86 4.45 0.34
N LYS A 32 11.88 5.30 0.26
CA LYS A 32 12.57 5.67 -0.98
C LYS A 32 13.22 4.49 -1.72
N ASP A 33 13.56 3.41 -1.01
CA ASP A 33 14.29 2.26 -1.56
C ASP A 33 13.36 1.21 -2.21
N TYR A 34 12.04 1.40 -2.12
CA TYR A 34 11.10 0.44 -2.64
C TYR A 34 10.95 0.51 -4.15
N ILE A 35 11.07 -0.65 -4.79
CA ILE A 35 10.85 -0.83 -6.22
C ILE A 35 9.40 -1.27 -6.41
N MET A 36 8.58 -0.39 -7.00
CA MET A 36 7.19 -0.69 -7.32
C MET A 36 7.10 -1.88 -8.28
N GLN A 37 6.14 -2.77 -8.02
CA GLN A 37 5.84 -3.87 -8.91
C GLN A 37 4.58 -3.56 -9.73
N ASP A 38 4.39 -4.33 -10.81
CA ASP A 38 3.19 -4.26 -11.61
C ASP A 38 1.96 -4.58 -10.73
N ALA A 39 0.87 -3.83 -10.93
CA ALA A 39 -0.35 -3.93 -10.15
C ALA A 39 -0.25 -3.58 -8.65
N ASP A 40 0.75 -2.79 -8.23
CA ASP A 40 0.78 -2.17 -6.90
C ASP A 40 0.05 -0.82 -6.87
N VAL A 41 -0.79 -0.66 -5.86
CA VAL A 41 -1.46 0.59 -5.50
C VAL A 41 -0.61 1.30 -4.46
N CYS A 42 -0.18 2.53 -4.78
CA CYS A 42 0.66 3.35 -3.91
C CYS A 42 -0.10 4.59 -3.41
N HIS A 43 -0.22 4.74 -2.11
CA HIS A 43 -0.75 5.93 -1.44
C HIS A 43 0.41 6.72 -0.83
N PHE A 44 0.76 7.85 -1.44
CA PHE A 44 1.88 8.66 -0.99
C PHE A 44 1.46 9.64 0.12
N LEU A 45 2.04 9.47 1.29
CA LEU A 45 1.92 10.38 2.41
C LEU A 45 3.07 11.39 2.33
N PHE A 46 2.79 12.53 1.70
CA PHE A 46 3.62 13.72 1.75
C PHE A 46 2.95 14.71 2.70
N ASN A 47 3.71 15.25 3.66
CA ASN A 47 3.23 16.17 4.70
C ASN A 47 2.41 15.51 5.83
N VAL A 48 3.13 14.88 6.78
CA VAL A 48 2.68 14.74 8.17
C VAL A 48 3.51 15.66 9.04
#